data_AF-A0A1V3KZM0-F1
#
_entry.id   AF-A0A1V3KZM0-F1
#
_cell.length_a   1.000
_cell.length_b   1.000
_cell.length_c   1.000
_cell.angle_alpha   90.00
_cell.angle_beta   90.00
_cell.angle_gamma   90.00
#
_symmetry.space_group_name_H-M   'P 1'
#
loop_
_entity.id
_entity.type
_entity.pdbx_description
1 polymer ?
#
loop_
_entity_poly.entity_id
_entity_poly.type
_entity_poly.pdbx_seq_one_letter_code
_entity_poly.pdbx_strand_id
1 'polypeptide(L)'
;MHSISYWQRLKVAFQYVMPQLYLTQFAGWFAKQKWGKVTHLAIKAFAKKYNIDMSIAQKEQFNDYESFNEFFIRPLKDNARPINQNPTALCLPADGRISECGHIDDNRLLQAKGHFFRLEDLLAEDKELVAAFKNGEFATTYLSPRDYHRVHMPCDGTLRKMIYVPGDLFSVNPFLAQHVPNLFARNERVICVFDTEFGTMVQILVGATVTASIGTTWAGVINPPRHNEVKTWIYEGESAVKLTKGQEMGWFQLGSTVINLFQENQVRLADHLSVGEPVRMGEILAYKK
;
A
#
# COMPACT_ATOMS: atom_id res chain seq x y z
N MET A 1 27.82 -0.96 10.03
CA MET A 1 26.60 -1.67 10.48
C MET A 1 26.41 -1.39 11.96
N HIS A 2 25.33 -0.72 12.37
CA HIS A 2 25.01 -0.63 13.80
C HIS A 2 24.58 -2.00 14.29
N SER A 3 25.22 -2.52 15.34
CA SER A 3 24.86 -3.79 15.95
C SER A 3 23.46 -3.70 16.57
N ILE A 4 22.53 -4.51 16.07
CA ILE A 4 21.17 -4.64 16.61
C ILE A 4 21.23 -5.08 18.08
N SER A 5 20.53 -4.36 18.96
CA SER A 5 20.46 -4.70 20.39
C SER A 5 19.73 -6.03 20.62
N TYR A 6 19.98 -6.68 21.76
CA TYR A 6 19.32 -7.94 22.10
C TYR A 6 17.78 -7.85 22.03
N TRP A 7 17.20 -6.76 22.55
CA TRP A 7 15.76 -6.50 22.49
C TRP A 7 15.23 -6.35 21.06
N GLN A 8 15.99 -5.70 20.19
CA GLN A 8 15.62 -5.56 18.78
C GLN A 8 15.66 -6.93 18.07
N ARG A 9 16.66 -7.77 18.35
CA ARG A 9 16.69 -9.15 17.83
C ARG A 9 15.50 -9.97 18.31
N LEU A 10 15.12 -9.82 19.57
CA LEU A 10 13.97 -10.53 20.15
C LEU A 10 12.65 -10.08 19.51
N LYS A 11 12.49 -8.77 19.23
CA LYS A 11 11.34 -8.24 18.46
C LYS A 11 11.27 -8.79 17.04
N VAL A 12 12.41 -8.88 16.35
CA VAL A 12 12.49 -9.48 15.00
C VAL A 12 12.15 -10.97 15.08
N ALA A 13 12.78 -11.72 16.00
CA ALA A 13 12.52 -13.15 16.19
C ALA A 13 11.05 -13.43 16.52
N PHE A 14 10.41 -12.59 17.33
CA PHE A 14 8.98 -12.70 17.61
C PHE A 14 8.13 -12.66 16.33
N GLN A 15 8.46 -11.78 15.38
CA GLN A 15 7.74 -11.74 14.10
C GLN A 15 7.90 -13.03 13.29
N TYR A 16 9.07 -13.66 13.32
CA TYR A 16 9.30 -14.93 12.63
C TYR A 16 8.58 -16.13 13.26
N VAL A 17 8.43 -16.14 14.58
CA VAL A 17 7.80 -17.26 15.32
C VAL A 17 6.29 -17.09 15.47
N MET A 18 5.81 -15.84 15.43
CA MET A 18 4.39 -15.53 15.58
C MET A 18 3.57 -16.19 14.46
N PRO A 19 2.41 -16.82 14.77
CA PRO A 19 1.53 -17.43 13.77
C PRO A 19 0.77 -16.34 12.97
N GLN A 20 1.47 -15.63 12.10
CA GLN A 20 1.00 -14.42 11.41
C GLN A 20 -0.31 -14.66 10.65
N LEU A 21 -0.44 -15.79 9.96
CA LEU A 21 -1.64 -16.13 9.19
C LEU A 21 -2.86 -16.31 10.10
N TYR A 22 -2.74 -17.08 11.18
CA TYR A 22 -3.85 -17.32 12.11
C TYR A 22 -4.28 -16.04 12.81
N LEU A 23 -3.34 -15.19 13.21
CA LEU A 23 -3.65 -13.87 13.77
C LEU A 23 -4.36 -12.98 12.75
N THR A 24 -3.93 -13.01 11.50
CA THR A 24 -4.55 -12.23 10.42
C THR A 24 -5.97 -12.72 10.11
N GLN A 25 -6.18 -14.03 10.09
CA GLN A 25 -7.51 -14.62 9.91
C GLN A 25 -8.44 -14.31 11.08
N PHE A 26 -7.95 -14.43 12.32
CA PHE A 26 -8.72 -14.11 13.52
C PHE A 26 -9.08 -12.63 13.57
N ALA A 27 -8.12 -11.74 13.33
CA ALA A 27 -8.37 -10.30 13.31
C ALA A 27 -9.34 -9.92 12.19
N GLY A 28 -9.19 -10.48 10.99
CA GLY A 28 -10.11 -10.28 9.88
C GLY A 28 -11.52 -10.79 10.16
N TRP A 29 -11.64 -11.94 10.85
CA TRP A 29 -12.94 -12.45 11.31
C TRP A 29 -13.58 -11.51 12.32
N PHE A 30 -12.85 -11.08 13.34
CA PHE A 30 -13.31 -10.14 14.36
C PHE A 30 -13.73 -8.81 13.73
N ALA A 31 -12.93 -8.28 12.82
CA ALA A 31 -13.16 -6.97 12.22
C ALA A 31 -14.41 -6.91 11.33
N LYS A 32 -14.91 -8.06 10.86
CA LYS A 32 -16.17 -8.19 10.10
C LYS A 32 -17.41 -8.32 11.01
N GLN A 33 -17.24 -8.58 12.31
CA GLN A 33 -18.37 -8.79 13.20
C GLN A 33 -19.13 -7.49 13.46
N LYS A 34 -20.47 -7.61 13.51
CA LYS A 34 -21.41 -6.51 13.74
C LYS A 34 -22.04 -6.62 15.13
N TRP A 35 -21.23 -6.48 16.17
CA TRP A 35 -21.67 -6.64 17.58
C TRP A 35 -22.12 -5.33 18.24
N GLY A 36 -22.47 -4.32 17.43
CA GLY A 36 -22.97 -3.02 17.90
C GLY A 36 -22.04 -2.39 18.93
N LYS A 37 -22.48 -2.30 20.19
CA LYS A 37 -21.74 -1.66 21.29
C LYS A 37 -20.31 -2.18 21.44
N VAL A 38 -20.07 -3.48 21.29
CA VAL A 38 -18.71 -4.04 21.41
C VAL A 38 -17.82 -3.54 20.29
N THR A 39 -18.32 -3.56 19.05
CA THR A 39 -17.63 -3.01 17.88
C THR A 39 -17.33 -1.53 18.04
N HIS A 40 -18.30 -0.73 18.48
CA HIS A 40 -18.13 0.71 18.66
C HIS A 40 -17.13 1.05 19.77
N LEU A 41 -17.10 0.27 20.86
CA LEU A 41 -16.09 0.40 21.91
C LEU A 41 -14.68 0.10 21.38
N ALA A 42 -14.53 -0.97 20.58
CA ALA A 42 -13.26 -1.31 19.95
C ALA A 42 -12.78 -0.21 18.98
N ILE A 43 -13.69 0.29 18.13
CA ILE A 43 -13.43 1.42 17.22
C ILE A 43 -12.97 2.65 18.01
N LYS A 44 -13.71 3.05 19.04
CA LYS A 44 -13.40 4.24 19.85
C LYS A 44 -12.05 4.10 20.57
N ALA A 45 -11.76 2.92 21.12
CA ALA A 45 -10.47 2.65 21.77
C ALA A 45 -9.32 2.73 20.76
N PHE A 46 -9.51 2.19 19.56
CA PHE A 46 -8.53 2.24 18.49
C PHE A 46 -8.29 3.67 17.99
N ALA A 47 -9.36 4.41 17.69
CA ALA A 47 -9.30 5.80 17.26
C ALA A 47 -8.56 6.68 18.28
N LYS A 48 -8.83 6.48 19.58
CA LYS A 48 -8.12 7.17 20.66
C LYS A 48 -6.65 6.76 20.73
N LYS A 49 -6.33 5.48 20.61
CA LYS A 49 -4.94 4.98 20.69
C LYS A 49 -4.06 5.53 19.57
N TYR A 50 -4.62 5.66 18.36
CA TYR A 50 -3.90 6.08 17.17
C TYR A 50 -4.13 7.55 16.80
N ASN A 51 -4.86 8.30 17.61
CA ASN A 51 -5.22 9.71 17.38
C ASN A 51 -5.82 9.92 15.97
N ILE A 52 -6.83 9.12 15.64
CA ILE A 52 -7.51 9.19 14.34
C ILE A 52 -8.39 10.43 14.31
N ASP A 53 -8.16 11.28 13.30
CA ASP A 53 -8.99 12.44 13.05
C ASP A 53 -10.30 12.02 12.37
N MET A 54 -11.40 12.09 13.14
CA MET A 54 -12.74 11.80 12.67
C MET A 54 -13.43 13.00 12.04
N SER A 55 -12.93 14.22 12.22
CA SER A 55 -13.55 15.44 11.68
C SER A 55 -13.50 15.50 10.15
N ILE A 56 -12.58 14.75 9.55
CA ILE A 56 -12.42 14.62 8.09
C ILE A 56 -13.10 13.38 7.52
N ALA A 57 -13.62 12.47 8.35
CA ALA A 57 -14.33 11.29 7.90
C ALA A 57 -15.74 11.65 7.42
N GLN A 58 -16.27 10.93 6.43
CA GLN A 58 -17.64 11.14 5.96
C GLN A 58 -18.68 10.83 7.05
N LYS A 59 -18.40 9.80 7.86
CA LYS A 59 -19.16 9.42 9.05
C LYS A 59 -18.32 9.78 10.28
N GLU A 60 -18.68 10.84 10.99
CA GLU A 60 -17.87 11.29 12.14
C GLU A 60 -18.11 10.47 13.41
N GLN A 61 -19.31 9.90 13.57
CA GLN A 61 -19.68 9.19 14.78
C GLN A 61 -19.25 7.73 14.70
N PHE A 62 -18.59 7.23 15.76
CA PHE A 62 -18.14 5.83 15.82
C PHE A 62 -19.28 4.81 15.72
N ASN A 63 -20.50 5.20 16.08
CA ASN A 63 -21.69 4.34 16.03
C ASN A 63 -22.29 4.20 14.63
N ASP A 64 -21.80 4.97 13.64
CA ASP A 64 -22.27 4.91 12.26
C ASP A 64 -21.62 3.77 11.46
N TYR A 65 -20.65 3.07 12.07
CA TYR A 65 -19.90 1.97 11.48
C TYR A 65 -20.35 0.64 12.08
N GLU A 66 -20.89 -0.24 11.23
CA GLU A 66 -21.42 -1.53 11.66
C GLU A 66 -20.31 -2.51 12.06
N SER A 67 -19.11 -2.35 11.50
CA SER A 67 -17.97 -3.24 11.70
C SER A 67 -16.67 -2.45 11.85
N PHE A 68 -15.66 -3.05 12.48
CA PHE A 68 -14.34 -2.42 12.57
C PHE A 68 -13.71 -2.24 11.19
N ASN A 69 -13.93 -3.19 10.27
CA ASN A 69 -13.46 -3.07 8.89
C ASN A 69 -14.06 -1.84 8.20
N GLU A 70 -15.36 -1.61 8.33
CA GLU A 70 -16.03 -0.44 7.74
C GLU A 70 -15.42 0.88 8.25
N PHE A 71 -15.16 0.96 9.56
CA PHE A 71 -14.43 2.09 10.15
C PHE A 71 -13.01 2.22 9.61
N PHE A 72 -12.32 1.10 9.43
CA PHE A 72 -10.94 1.11 9.01
C PHE A 72 -10.78 1.62 7.57
N ILE A 73 -11.67 1.18 6.68
CA ILE A 73 -11.77 1.67 5.29
C ILE A 73 -12.78 2.83 5.18
N ARG A 74 -12.95 3.63 6.23
CA ARG A 74 -13.88 4.76 6.24
C ARG A 74 -13.62 5.70 5.06
N PRO A 75 -14.65 6.13 4.32
CA PRO A 75 -14.52 7.21 3.36
C PRO A 75 -14.23 8.54 4.06
N LEU A 76 -13.46 9.40 3.41
CA LEU A 76 -13.26 10.78 3.83
C LEU A 76 -14.31 11.69 3.19
N LYS A 77 -14.48 12.91 3.72
CA LYS A 77 -15.27 13.96 3.09
C LYS A 77 -14.62 14.37 1.75
N ASP A 78 -15.42 14.75 0.76
CA ASP A 78 -14.95 15.05 -0.61
C ASP A 78 -13.80 16.06 -0.66
N ASN A 79 -13.83 17.09 0.21
CA ASN A 79 -12.80 18.14 0.27
C ASN A 79 -11.67 17.85 1.27
N ALA A 80 -11.66 16.69 1.93
CA ALA A 80 -10.63 16.35 2.92
C ALA A 80 -9.25 16.11 2.28
N ARG A 81 -9.23 15.70 1.01
CA ARG A 81 -8.01 15.42 0.23
C ARG A 81 -8.13 16.03 -1.17
N PRO A 82 -7.94 17.36 -1.31
CA PRO A 82 -7.98 18.00 -2.62
C PRO A 82 -6.92 17.41 -3.54
N ILE A 83 -7.34 16.98 -4.73
CA ILE A 83 -6.44 16.43 -5.74
C ILE A 83 -5.72 17.57 -6.45
N ASN A 84 -4.39 17.50 -6.54
CA ASN A 84 -3.62 18.47 -7.30
C ASN A 84 -4.02 18.46 -8.79
N GLN A 85 -4.42 19.62 -9.32
CA GLN A 85 -4.96 19.76 -10.68
C GLN A 85 -3.90 19.97 -11.76
N ASN A 86 -2.60 20.02 -11.43
CA ASN A 86 -1.54 20.17 -12.43
C ASN A 86 -1.53 18.92 -13.35
N PRO A 87 -1.74 19.07 -14.67
CA PRO A 87 -1.80 17.94 -15.59
C PRO A 87 -0.43 17.25 -15.78
N THR A 88 0.68 17.94 -15.50
CA THR A 88 2.03 17.38 -15.62
C THR A 88 2.55 16.82 -14.29
N ALA A 89 1.72 16.78 -13.25
CA ALA A 89 2.07 16.21 -11.95
C ALA A 89 1.30 14.92 -11.67
N LEU A 90 1.98 13.97 -11.04
CA LEU A 90 1.41 12.78 -10.42
C LEU A 90 1.05 13.11 -8.97
N CYS A 91 -0.04 12.54 -8.47
CA CYS A 91 -0.45 12.67 -7.08
C CYS A 91 0.01 11.50 -6.21
N LEU A 92 0.22 11.78 -4.92
CA LEU A 92 0.38 10.80 -3.89
C LEU A 92 -0.89 9.95 -3.80
N PRO A 93 -0.78 8.61 -3.81
CA PRO A 93 -1.94 7.73 -3.90
C PRO A 93 -2.59 7.44 -2.54
N ALA A 94 -1.91 7.72 -1.44
CA ALA A 94 -2.32 7.32 -0.11
C ALA A 94 -1.83 8.32 0.94
N ASP A 95 -2.54 8.38 2.06
CA ASP A 95 -2.05 9.03 3.27
C ASP A 95 -1.00 8.15 3.94
N GLY A 96 0.05 8.74 4.49
CA GLY A 96 1.04 7.98 5.23
C GLY A 96 2.35 8.70 5.41
N ARG A 97 3.45 7.96 5.27
CA ARG A 97 4.81 8.49 5.26
C ARG A 97 5.63 7.83 4.17
N ILE A 98 6.53 8.57 3.54
CA ILE A 98 7.52 7.98 2.64
C ILE A 98 8.43 7.06 3.43
N SER A 99 8.43 5.76 3.10
CA SER A 99 9.35 4.79 3.67
C SER A 99 10.71 4.94 3.01
N GLU A 100 10.74 4.87 1.68
CA GLU A 100 11.91 5.10 0.82
C GLU A 100 11.41 5.52 -0.56
N CYS A 101 12.19 6.31 -1.28
CA CYS A 101 11.92 6.68 -2.67
C CYS A 101 13.22 7.01 -3.39
N GLY A 102 13.24 6.88 -4.71
CA GLY A 102 14.38 7.24 -5.55
C GLY A 102 14.54 6.37 -6.77
N HIS A 103 15.77 6.32 -7.26
CA HIS A 103 16.14 5.60 -8.47
C HIS A 103 16.25 4.09 -8.21
N ILE A 104 15.77 3.29 -9.17
CA ILE A 104 15.96 1.84 -9.22
C ILE A 104 17.28 1.58 -9.96
N ASP A 105 18.30 1.04 -9.29
CA ASP A 105 19.60 0.78 -9.93
C ASP A 105 19.63 -0.63 -10.53
N ASP A 106 19.42 -0.72 -11.86
CA ASP A 106 19.16 -1.94 -12.61
C ASP A 106 18.02 -2.76 -11.95
N ASN A 107 18.36 -3.78 -11.18
CA ASN A 107 17.42 -4.67 -10.52
C ASN A 107 17.29 -4.40 -9.02
N ARG A 108 17.77 -3.27 -8.49
CA ARG A 108 17.87 -3.03 -7.04
C ARG A 108 17.05 -1.82 -6.60
N LEU A 109 16.19 -2.04 -5.61
CA LEU A 109 15.44 -0.98 -4.92
C LEU A 109 15.92 -0.85 -3.48
N LEU A 110 15.96 0.38 -2.97
CA LEU A 110 16.28 0.63 -1.57
C LEU A 110 15.06 0.32 -0.69
N GLN A 111 15.20 -0.60 0.26
CA GLN A 111 14.17 -0.92 1.26
C GLN A 111 14.23 0.01 2.46
N ALA A 112 15.47 0.23 2.88
CA ALA A 112 15.88 1.05 4.01
C ALA A 112 17.39 1.27 3.87
N LYS A 113 17.95 2.26 4.58
CA LYS A 113 19.41 2.52 4.57
C LYS A 113 20.26 1.24 4.67
N GLY A 114 20.97 0.92 3.58
CA GLY A 114 21.88 -0.24 3.47
C GLY A 114 21.20 -1.59 3.21
N HIS A 115 19.89 -1.63 3.00
CA HIS A 115 19.12 -2.83 2.68
C HIS A 115 18.39 -2.64 1.35
N PHE A 116 18.64 -3.57 0.43
CA PHE A 116 18.06 -3.56 -0.90
C PHE A 116 17.24 -4.84 -1.11
N PHE A 117 16.26 -4.76 -2.01
CA PHE A 117 15.54 -5.92 -2.53
C PHE A 117 15.52 -5.87 -4.06
N ARG A 118 15.27 -7.01 -4.69
CA ARG A 118 15.34 -7.12 -6.15
C ARG A 118 14.00 -6.74 -6.79
N LEU A 119 14.07 -6.04 -7.92
CA LEU A 119 12.89 -5.67 -8.71
C LEU A 119 12.17 -6.93 -9.22
N GLU A 120 12.93 -7.95 -9.63
CA GLU A 120 12.38 -9.24 -10.05
C GLU A 120 11.59 -9.94 -8.93
N ASP A 121 12.09 -9.92 -7.69
CA ASP A 121 11.39 -10.52 -6.57
C ASP A 121 10.08 -9.74 -6.33
N LEU A 122 10.13 -8.40 -6.35
CA LEU A 122 8.96 -7.55 -6.17
C LEU A 122 7.89 -7.81 -7.24
N LEU A 123 8.30 -7.98 -8.50
CA LEU A 123 7.42 -8.14 -9.66
C LEU A 123 7.10 -9.61 -10.01
N ALA A 124 7.26 -10.53 -9.07
CA ALA A 124 6.95 -11.95 -9.23
C ALA A 124 7.61 -12.59 -10.47
N GLU A 125 8.87 -12.21 -10.72
CA GLU A 125 9.70 -12.71 -11.82
C GLU A 125 9.13 -12.44 -13.23
N ASP A 126 8.21 -11.49 -13.36
CA ASP A 126 7.69 -11.04 -14.64
C ASP A 126 8.78 -10.29 -15.43
N LYS A 127 9.40 -11.00 -16.38
CA LYS A 127 10.56 -10.50 -17.13
C LYS A 127 10.27 -9.23 -17.93
N GLU A 128 9.04 -9.09 -18.45
CA GLU A 128 8.65 -7.93 -19.24
C GLU A 128 8.53 -6.69 -18.35
N LEU A 129 7.85 -6.82 -17.21
CA LEU A 129 7.77 -5.73 -16.24
C LEU A 129 9.15 -5.39 -15.67
N VAL A 130 9.95 -6.39 -15.29
CA VAL A 130 11.31 -6.15 -14.77
C VAL A 130 12.13 -5.36 -15.78
N ALA A 131 12.13 -5.76 -17.06
CA ALA A 131 12.85 -5.02 -18.10
C ALA A 131 12.33 -3.59 -18.27
N ALA A 132 11.01 -3.38 -18.17
CA ALA A 132 10.38 -2.08 -18.35
C ALA A 132 10.68 -1.08 -17.21
N PHE A 133 10.98 -1.55 -16.00
CA PHE A 133 11.18 -0.72 -14.80
C PHE A 133 12.63 -0.66 -14.29
N LYS A 134 13.57 -1.34 -14.96
CA LYS A 134 15.01 -1.13 -14.75
C LYS A 134 15.34 0.35 -14.93
N ASN A 135 16.21 0.91 -14.07
CA ASN A 135 16.62 2.31 -14.12
C ASN A 135 15.45 3.31 -13.99
N GLY A 136 14.30 2.85 -13.50
CA GLY A 136 13.13 3.65 -13.23
C GLY A 136 13.23 4.44 -11.93
N GLU A 137 12.09 4.99 -11.52
CA GLU A 137 11.91 5.65 -10.23
C GLU A 137 10.88 4.88 -9.40
N PHE A 138 11.02 4.88 -8.08
CA PHE A 138 10.05 4.29 -7.18
C PHE A 138 9.73 5.20 -5.98
N ALA A 139 8.54 5.02 -5.44
CA ALA A 139 8.15 5.60 -4.16
C ALA A 139 7.38 4.58 -3.33
N THR A 140 7.86 4.34 -2.10
CA THR A 140 7.23 3.45 -1.12
C THR A 140 6.58 4.28 -0.04
N THR A 141 5.25 4.19 0.08
CA THR A 141 4.44 4.91 1.08
C THR A 141 3.94 3.92 2.13
N TYR A 142 4.31 4.14 3.38
CA TYR A 142 3.83 3.36 4.53
C TYR A 142 2.56 3.98 5.11
N LEU A 143 1.51 3.17 5.25
CA LEU A 143 0.25 3.54 5.88
C LEU A 143 0.25 3.00 7.31
N SER A 144 0.32 3.91 8.28
CA SER A 144 0.25 3.57 9.69
C SER A 144 -1.21 3.37 10.11
N PRO A 145 -1.49 2.68 11.24
CA PRO A 145 -2.86 2.36 11.66
C PRO A 145 -3.81 3.56 11.83
N ARG A 146 -3.29 4.80 11.90
CA ARG A 146 -4.10 6.01 12.02
C ARG A 146 -4.60 6.55 10.67
N ASP A 147 -3.89 6.24 9.60
CA ASP A 147 -4.03 6.91 8.32
C ASP A 147 -5.31 6.45 7.59
N TYR A 148 -5.60 7.07 6.45
CA TYR A 148 -6.67 6.63 5.56
C TYR A 148 -6.19 5.48 4.68
N HIS A 149 -6.90 4.34 4.69
CA HIS A 149 -6.42 3.07 4.12
C HIS A 149 -7.08 2.70 2.79
N ARG A 150 -7.60 3.68 2.07
CA ARG A 150 -7.88 3.51 0.64
C ARG A 150 -6.79 4.16 -0.18
N VAL A 151 -6.55 3.58 -1.34
CA VAL A 151 -5.49 3.92 -2.28
C VAL A 151 -6.15 4.47 -3.54
N HIS A 152 -5.56 5.53 -4.07
CA HIS A 152 -6.09 6.30 -5.19
C HIS A 152 -5.08 6.35 -6.33
N MET A 153 -5.58 6.63 -7.52
CA MET A 153 -4.76 6.75 -8.73
C MET A 153 -3.89 8.03 -8.70
N PRO A 154 -2.57 7.91 -8.94
CA PRO A 154 -1.68 9.06 -9.08
C PRO A 154 -2.00 9.96 -10.29
N CYS A 155 -2.51 9.37 -11.37
CA CYS A 155 -2.88 10.02 -12.62
C CYS A 155 -3.98 9.22 -13.33
N ASP A 156 -4.49 9.74 -14.44
CA ASP A 156 -5.36 9.00 -15.34
C ASP A 156 -4.62 7.75 -15.85
N GLY A 157 -5.30 6.61 -15.83
CA GLY A 157 -4.69 5.35 -16.23
C GLY A 157 -5.71 4.31 -16.68
N THR A 158 -5.26 3.43 -17.57
CA THR A 158 -6.02 2.24 -18.00
C THR A 158 -5.35 1.00 -17.43
N LEU A 159 -6.06 0.24 -16.59
CA LEU A 159 -5.58 -1.01 -16.03
C LEU A 159 -5.40 -2.04 -17.16
N ARG A 160 -4.23 -2.69 -17.18
CA ARG A 160 -3.87 -3.73 -18.16
C ARG A 160 -3.66 -5.08 -17.54
N LYS A 161 -3.06 -5.11 -16.36
CA LYS A 161 -2.65 -6.35 -15.71
C LYS A 161 -2.79 -6.20 -14.20
N MET A 162 -3.31 -7.23 -13.55
CA MET A 162 -3.29 -7.36 -12.10
C MET A 162 -2.64 -8.70 -11.77
N ILE A 163 -1.71 -8.71 -10.81
CA ILE A 163 -1.02 -9.93 -10.37
C ILE A 163 -1.17 -10.04 -8.85
N TYR A 164 -1.81 -11.09 -8.38
CA TYR A 164 -1.79 -11.48 -6.97
C TYR A 164 -0.57 -12.38 -6.74
N VAL A 165 0.22 -12.04 -5.73
CA VAL A 165 1.42 -12.78 -5.36
C VAL A 165 1.24 -13.28 -3.92
N PRO A 166 1.21 -14.61 -3.70
CA PRO A 166 1.19 -15.15 -2.35
C PRO A 166 2.51 -14.82 -1.63
N GLY A 167 2.46 -14.72 -0.31
CA GLY A 167 3.66 -14.39 0.44
C GLY A 167 3.47 -14.43 1.94
N ASP A 168 4.54 -14.07 2.64
CA ASP A 168 4.56 -13.90 4.09
C ASP A 168 3.66 -12.72 4.52
N LEU A 169 3.43 -12.58 5.82
CA LEU A 169 2.60 -11.52 6.38
C LEU A 169 3.37 -10.77 7.46
N PHE A 170 4.62 -10.39 7.20
CA PHE A 170 5.40 -9.61 8.15
C PHE A 170 4.80 -8.21 8.32
N SER A 171 4.94 -7.63 9.51
CA SER A 171 4.57 -6.23 9.70
C SER A 171 5.52 -5.32 8.92
N VAL A 172 4.96 -4.33 8.22
CA VAL A 172 5.70 -3.35 7.39
C VAL A 172 6.07 -2.07 8.15
N ASN A 173 6.08 -2.12 9.48
CA ASN A 173 6.46 -0.96 10.28
C ASN A 173 7.93 -0.57 10.01
N PRO A 174 8.31 0.71 10.21
CA PRO A 174 9.66 1.21 9.88
C PRO A 174 10.80 0.43 10.55
N PHE A 175 10.57 -0.11 11.76
CA PHE A 175 11.58 -0.94 12.43
C PHE A 175 11.82 -2.24 11.65
N LEU A 176 10.77 -2.97 11.27
CA LEU A 176 10.95 -4.22 10.52
C LEU A 176 11.42 -4.00 9.08
N ALA A 177 11.04 -2.89 8.43
CA ALA A 177 11.57 -2.51 7.12
C ALA A 177 13.11 -2.37 7.12
N GLN A 178 13.71 -2.03 8.26
CA GLN A 178 15.17 -1.94 8.41
C GLN A 178 15.86 -3.26 8.77
N HIS A 179 15.10 -4.28 9.17
CA HIS A 179 15.67 -5.48 9.83
C HIS A 179 15.24 -6.81 9.17
N VAL A 180 14.14 -6.82 8.41
CA VAL A 180 13.67 -7.99 7.67
C VAL A 180 14.10 -7.83 6.21
N PRO A 181 14.96 -8.73 5.68
CA PRO A 181 15.40 -8.65 4.29
C PRO A 181 14.25 -8.96 3.34
N ASN A 182 14.22 -8.27 2.20
CA ASN A 182 13.23 -8.44 1.14
C ASN A 182 11.78 -8.36 1.61
N LEU A 183 11.50 -7.55 2.65
CA LEU A 183 10.20 -7.48 3.32
C LEU A 183 9.04 -7.30 2.33
N PHE A 184 9.16 -6.33 1.43
CA PHE A 184 8.09 -6.01 0.48
C PHE A 184 7.94 -7.06 -0.62
N ALA A 185 9.04 -7.70 -1.03
CA ALA A 185 9.03 -8.75 -2.05
C ALA A 185 8.64 -10.14 -1.50
N ARG A 186 8.74 -10.33 -0.18
CA ARG A 186 8.29 -11.54 0.51
C ARG A 186 6.83 -11.51 0.89
N ASN A 187 6.31 -10.33 1.22
CA ASN A 187 4.95 -10.22 1.69
C ASN A 187 3.92 -10.46 0.59
N GLU A 188 2.76 -11.00 0.99
CA GLU A 188 1.57 -11.08 0.15
C GLU A 188 1.22 -9.70 -0.43
N ARG A 189 0.99 -9.64 -1.75
CA ARG A 189 0.78 -8.36 -2.45
C ARG A 189 -0.07 -8.50 -3.71
N VAL A 190 -0.63 -7.37 -4.15
CA VAL A 190 -1.32 -7.22 -5.42
C VAL A 190 -0.61 -6.15 -6.25
N ILE A 191 -0.17 -6.51 -7.45
CA ILE A 191 0.52 -5.64 -8.40
C ILE A 191 -0.50 -5.21 -9.45
N CYS A 192 -0.70 -3.90 -9.64
CA CYS A 192 -1.58 -3.34 -10.66
C CYS A 192 -0.77 -2.55 -11.68
N VAL A 193 -0.89 -2.91 -12.96
CA VAL A 193 -0.14 -2.31 -14.08
C VAL A 193 -1.10 -1.45 -14.90
N PHE A 194 -0.73 -0.20 -15.11
CA PHE A 194 -1.53 0.79 -15.82
C PHE A 194 -0.76 1.38 -16.99
N ASP A 195 -1.46 1.58 -18.11
CA ASP A 195 -1.01 2.51 -19.14
C ASP A 195 -1.44 3.93 -18.74
N THR A 196 -0.50 4.88 -18.78
CA THR A 196 -0.74 6.28 -18.42
C THR A 196 -0.05 7.21 -19.41
N GLU A 197 -0.33 8.51 -19.33
CA GLU A 197 0.41 9.52 -20.11
C GLU A 197 1.87 9.72 -19.67
N PHE A 198 2.28 9.04 -18.59
CA PHE A 198 3.65 9.00 -18.04
C PHE A 198 4.34 7.66 -18.33
N GLY A 199 3.88 6.93 -19.34
CA GLY A 199 4.31 5.57 -19.63
C GLY A 199 3.58 4.53 -18.80
N THR A 200 4.08 3.29 -18.80
CA THR A 200 3.55 2.23 -17.94
C THR A 200 3.87 2.56 -16.48
N MET A 201 2.87 2.53 -15.62
CA MET A 201 3.00 2.73 -14.18
C MET A 201 2.59 1.44 -13.47
N VAL A 202 3.33 1.04 -12.44
CA VAL A 202 2.91 -0.02 -11.52
C VAL A 202 2.55 0.57 -10.18
N GLN A 203 1.41 0.17 -9.63
CA GLN A 203 1.02 0.45 -8.26
C GLN A 203 0.80 -0.88 -7.51
N ILE A 204 1.57 -1.10 -6.45
CA ILE A 204 1.61 -2.36 -5.71
C ILE A 204 1.05 -2.12 -4.32
N LEU A 205 0.06 -2.94 -3.94
CA LEU A 205 -0.52 -2.97 -2.62
C LEU A 205 0.12 -4.13 -1.85
N VAL A 206 0.92 -3.83 -0.83
CA VAL A 206 1.62 -4.83 -0.01
C VAL A 206 0.89 -5.00 1.32
N GLY A 207 0.42 -6.22 1.58
CA GLY A 207 -0.24 -6.59 2.82
C GLY A 207 0.76 -6.75 3.97
N ALA A 208 0.25 -6.73 5.20
CA ALA A 208 1.06 -6.94 6.40
C ALA A 208 0.31 -7.76 7.47
N THR A 209 0.98 -8.15 8.56
CA THR A 209 0.35 -8.92 9.66
C THR A 209 -0.90 -8.20 10.18
N VAL A 210 -2.01 -8.93 10.37
CA VAL A 210 -3.34 -8.40 10.80
C VAL A 210 -4.11 -7.73 9.65
N THR A 211 -3.44 -7.50 8.53
CA THR A 211 -3.52 -6.23 7.79
C THR A 211 -3.30 -6.50 6.28
N ALA A 212 -3.79 -7.64 5.82
CA ALA A 212 -3.39 -8.20 4.53
C ALA A 212 -4.53 -8.37 3.55
N SER A 213 -5.76 -8.12 3.97
CA SER A 213 -6.89 -8.21 3.05
C SER A 213 -6.89 -7.00 2.13
N ILE A 214 -6.67 -7.24 0.84
CA ILE A 214 -6.56 -6.24 -0.21
C ILE A 214 -7.81 -6.31 -1.07
N GLY A 215 -8.38 -5.15 -1.38
CA GLY A 215 -9.45 -5.04 -2.36
C GLY A 215 -9.18 -3.97 -3.40
N THR A 216 -9.81 -4.11 -4.55
CA THR A 216 -9.79 -3.15 -5.66
C THR A 216 -11.21 -2.79 -6.05
N THR A 217 -11.39 -1.61 -6.64
CA THR A 217 -12.72 -1.12 -7.02
C THR A 217 -13.37 -1.93 -8.14
N TRP A 218 -12.58 -2.64 -8.95
CA TRP A 218 -13.07 -3.44 -10.08
C TRP A 218 -13.23 -4.93 -9.79
N ALA A 219 -12.45 -5.51 -8.85
CA ALA A 219 -12.50 -6.95 -8.55
C ALA A 219 -12.94 -7.26 -7.11
N GLY A 220 -13.26 -6.23 -6.30
CA GLY A 220 -13.65 -6.41 -4.91
C GLY A 220 -12.49 -6.92 -4.06
N VAL A 221 -12.78 -7.75 -3.07
CA VAL A 221 -11.75 -8.35 -2.19
C VAL A 221 -10.99 -9.43 -2.96
N ILE A 222 -9.69 -9.21 -3.17
CA ILE A 222 -8.80 -10.16 -3.86
C ILE A 222 -8.40 -11.30 -2.92
N ASN A 223 -8.09 -10.95 -1.68
CA ASN A 223 -7.74 -11.89 -0.63
C ASN A 223 -8.34 -11.40 0.70
N PRO A 224 -8.98 -12.27 1.51
CA PRO A 224 -9.22 -13.70 1.30
C PRO A 224 -10.33 -14.01 0.26
N PRO A 225 -10.34 -15.23 -0.34
CA PRO A 225 -9.47 -16.37 -0.03
C PRO A 225 -8.01 -16.15 -0.47
N ARG A 226 -7.06 -16.71 0.27
CA ARG A 226 -5.64 -16.66 -0.10
C ARG A 226 -5.34 -17.83 -1.02
N HIS A 227 -4.65 -17.53 -2.12
CA HIS A 227 -4.17 -18.56 -3.04
C HIS A 227 -2.72 -18.89 -2.71
N ASN A 228 -2.28 -20.10 -3.00
CA ASN A 228 -0.88 -20.52 -2.78
C ASN A 228 -0.01 -20.30 -4.04
N GLU A 229 -0.62 -19.79 -5.12
CA GLU A 229 0.00 -19.61 -6.42
C GLU A 229 -0.21 -18.16 -6.88
N VAL A 230 0.73 -17.69 -7.71
CA VAL A 230 0.59 -16.40 -8.39
C VAL A 230 -0.61 -16.46 -9.32
N LYS A 231 -1.47 -15.45 -9.25
CA LYS A 231 -2.61 -15.30 -10.16
C LYS A 231 -2.49 -14.03 -10.96
N THR A 232 -2.75 -14.12 -12.26
CA THR A 232 -2.68 -12.99 -13.17
C THR A 232 -4.04 -12.80 -13.85
N TRP A 233 -4.48 -11.55 -13.92
CA TRP A 233 -5.63 -11.10 -14.70
C TRP A 233 -5.16 -10.09 -15.73
N ILE A 234 -5.66 -10.22 -16.96
CA ILE A 234 -5.40 -9.32 -18.07
C ILE A 234 -6.69 -8.55 -18.38
N TYR A 235 -6.56 -7.25 -18.61
CA TYR A 235 -7.66 -6.32 -18.84
C TYR A 235 -7.48 -5.65 -20.21
N GLU A 236 -8.22 -6.15 -21.20
CA GLU A 236 -8.17 -5.72 -22.60
C GLU A 236 -9.57 -5.48 -23.16
N GLY A 237 -9.66 -4.65 -24.21
CA GLY A 237 -10.91 -4.33 -24.89
C GLY A 237 -11.98 -3.81 -23.92
N GLU A 238 -13.13 -4.47 -23.89
CA GLU A 238 -14.27 -4.11 -23.03
C GLU A 238 -14.00 -4.32 -21.53
N SER A 239 -13.03 -5.17 -21.17
CA SER A 239 -12.64 -5.40 -19.76
C SER A 239 -11.65 -4.36 -19.22
N ALA A 240 -11.14 -3.47 -20.07
CA ALA A 240 -10.17 -2.45 -19.68
C ALA A 240 -10.81 -1.45 -18.69
N VAL A 241 -10.27 -1.40 -17.47
CA VAL A 241 -10.75 -0.48 -16.43
C VAL A 241 -10.02 0.84 -16.56
N LYS A 242 -10.76 1.93 -16.80
CA LYS A 242 -10.21 3.29 -16.84
C LYS A 242 -10.49 3.99 -15.51
N LEU A 243 -9.45 4.57 -14.93
CA LEU A 243 -9.55 5.32 -13.69
C LEU A 243 -8.93 6.71 -13.89
N THR A 244 -9.54 7.74 -13.33
CA THR A 244 -9.04 9.11 -13.39
C THR A 244 -8.14 9.44 -12.20
N LYS A 245 -7.33 10.48 -12.34
CA LYS A 245 -6.45 11.02 -11.30
C LYS A 245 -7.23 11.30 -10.02
N GLY A 246 -6.76 10.72 -8.91
CA GLY A 246 -7.41 10.83 -7.60
C GLY A 246 -8.61 9.90 -7.42
N GLN A 247 -9.03 9.13 -8.43
CA GLN A 247 -10.07 8.12 -8.26
C GLN A 247 -9.57 6.98 -7.37
N GLU A 248 -10.45 6.47 -6.50
CA GLU A 248 -10.16 5.31 -5.67
C GLU A 248 -9.91 4.07 -6.55
N MET A 249 -8.81 3.36 -6.27
CA MET A 249 -8.42 2.15 -7.01
C MET A 249 -8.43 0.90 -6.12
N GLY A 250 -8.23 1.04 -4.81
CA GLY A 250 -8.27 -0.08 -3.88
C GLY A 250 -8.19 0.32 -2.43
N TRP A 251 -8.10 -0.67 -1.55
CA TRP A 251 -8.04 -0.45 -0.11
C TRP A 251 -7.40 -1.62 0.62
N PHE A 252 -7.00 -1.35 1.87
CA PHE A 252 -6.52 -2.34 2.81
C PHE A 252 -7.46 -2.46 4.00
N GLN A 253 -7.76 -3.69 4.40
CA GLN A 253 -8.46 -3.94 5.66
C GLN A 253 -7.40 -4.19 6.76
N LEU A 254 -7.10 -3.12 7.51
CA LEU A 254 -5.98 -2.92 8.43
C LEU A 254 -4.60 -2.80 7.74
N GLY A 255 -3.82 -1.75 8.04
CA GLY A 255 -2.37 -1.46 7.77
C GLY A 255 -1.75 -1.83 6.42
N SER A 256 -0.76 -1.09 5.90
CA SER A 256 -0.17 -1.48 4.60
C SER A 256 1.01 -0.65 4.12
N THR A 257 1.50 -1.02 2.94
CA THR A 257 2.42 -0.21 2.14
C THR A 257 1.96 -0.18 0.69
N VAL A 258 2.10 0.99 0.05
CA VAL A 258 1.90 1.17 -1.40
C VAL A 258 3.24 1.47 -2.03
N ILE A 259 3.58 0.75 -3.10
CA ILE A 259 4.79 1.02 -3.91
C ILE A 259 4.35 1.44 -5.31
N ASN A 260 4.83 2.60 -5.75
CA ASN A 260 4.68 3.05 -7.12
C ASN A 260 6.00 2.90 -7.86
N LEU A 261 5.95 2.35 -9.07
CA LEU A 261 7.08 2.25 -10.00
C LEU A 261 6.77 3.02 -11.27
N PHE A 262 7.79 3.71 -11.78
CA PHE A 262 7.75 4.50 -13.00
C PHE A 262 8.93 4.11 -13.89
N GLN A 263 8.74 4.07 -15.20
CA GLN A 263 9.80 3.71 -16.14
C GLN A 263 10.91 4.77 -16.17
N GLU A 264 12.08 4.36 -16.64
CA GLU A 264 13.23 5.24 -16.82
C GLU A 264 12.85 6.50 -17.62
N ASN A 265 13.36 7.65 -17.18
CA ASN A 265 13.16 8.96 -17.82
C ASN A 265 11.70 9.45 -17.98
N GLN A 266 10.70 8.82 -17.34
CA GLN A 266 9.31 9.30 -17.43
C GLN A 266 8.95 10.36 -16.39
N VAL A 267 9.52 10.27 -15.19
CA VAL A 267 9.14 11.12 -14.06
C VAL A 267 10.34 11.60 -13.26
N ARG A 268 10.15 12.74 -12.59
CA ARG A 268 11.04 13.26 -11.54
C ARG A 268 10.24 13.33 -10.24
N LEU A 269 10.65 12.57 -9.23
CA LEU A 269 10.03 12.61 -7.89
C LEU A 269 10.12 14.04 -7.32
N ALA A 270 9.09 14.45 -6.58
CA ALA A 270 9.03 15.79 -6.02
C ALA A 270 10.09 16.01 -4.94
N ASP A 271 10.70 17.19 -4.92
CA ASP A 271 11.89 17.49 -4.08
C ASP A 271 11.62 17.43 -2.57
N HIS A 272 10.36 17.52 -2.15
CA HIS A 272 9.98 17.43 -0.74
C HIS A 272 9.90 15.98 -0.22
N LEU A 273 9.90 14.98 -1.11
CA LEU A 273 9.81 13.59 -0.71
C LEU A 273 11.13 13.14 -0.09
N SER A 274 11.08 12.81 1.20
CA SER A 274 12.23 12.30 1.95
C SER A 274 11.80 11.22 2.93
N VAL A 275 12.74 10.37 3.36
CA VAL A 275 12.46 9.26 4.28
C VAL A 275 11.80 9.77 5.57
N GLY A 276 10.61 9.26 5.85
CA GLY A 276 9.79 9.64 6.99
C GLY A 276 8.92 10.87 6.76
N GLU A 277 8.94 11.52 5.59
CA GLU A 277 8.09 12.67 5.30
C GLU A 277 6.61 12.26 5.37
N PRO A 278 5.77 12.94 6.19
CA PRO A 278 4.33 12.75 6.16
C PRO A 278 3.76 13.19 4.81
N VAL A 279 2.94 12.35 4.21
CA VAL A 279 2.33 12.61 2.91
C VAL A 279 0.83 12.35 2.96
N ARG A 280 0.07 13.06 2.14
CA ARG A 280 -1.38 12.89 2.02
C ARG A 280 -1.77 12.55 0.60
N MET A 281 -2.81 11.73 0.46
CA MET A 281 -3.42 11.44 -0.82
C MET A 281 -3.82 12.76 -1.53
N GLY A 282 -3.49 12.87 -2.81
CA GLY A 282 -3.78 14.05 -3.64
C GLY A 282 -2.68 15.12 -3.68
N GLU A 283 -1.71 15.10 -2.76
CA GLU A 283 -0.50 15.95 -2.81
C GLU A 283 0.43 15.51 -3.95
N ILE A 284 1.45 16.30 -4.28
CA ILE A 284 2.32 16.01 -5.43
C ILE A 284 3.28 14.86 -5.12
N LEU A 285 3.30 13.83 -5.97
CA LEU A 285 4.26 12.72 -5.92
C LEU A 285 5.46 12.98 -6.84
N ALA A 286 5.20 13.37 -8.09
CA ALA A 286 6.23 13.51 -9.11
C ALA A 286 5.75 14.44 -10.22
N TYR A 287 6.68 14.84 -11.09
CA TYR A 287 6.42 15.60 -12.30
C TYR A 287 6.84 14.80 -13.52
N LYS A 288 6.19 15.04 -14.66
CA LYS A 288 6.64 14.52 -15.96
C LYS A 288 8.05 15.06 -16.27
N LYS A 289 8.93 14.20 -16.78
CA LYS A 289 10.22 14.60 -17.36
C LYS A 289 10.06 15.03 -18.82
#